data_AF-A0A4R1AIX9-F1
#
_entry.id   AF-A0A4R1AIX9-F1
#
_cell.length_a   1.000
_cell.length_b   1.000
_cell.length_c   1.000
_cell.angle_alpha   90.00
_cell.angle_beta   90.00
_cell.angle_gamma   90.00
#
_symmetry.space_group_name_H-M   'P 1'
#
loop_
_entity.id
_entity.type
_entity.pdbx_description
1 polymer ?
#
loop_
_entity_poly.entity_id
_entity_poly.type
_entity_poly.pdbx_seq_one_letter_code
_entity_poly.pdbx_strand_id
1 'polypeptide(L)'
;MAAMRVTVLAGAESAPFVRELASLLPAHDLTVVASVARDQWVHGLKRTPDADALLDGLRAEPSSATSRVAEELAALGAEPRWAHDDDATLARQVLRTELLAAGFGLAEVTAALAARLALPATVVPVSEHRTELHVVVTDAGERRAVHVEEHLATGTAEAESLVVVSTDDSASDAALAAVRDADVVVLAPVRPTVTRTPLLRAGGLRDALAARPAPLLAAPEADDPLAALADPLELPVTTVGSPADVAAAVGA
;
A
#
# COMPACT_ATOMS: atom_id res chain seq x y z
N MET A 1 17.91 -18.54 -17.76
CA MET A 1 17.02 -18.99 -16.66
C MET A 1 15.61 -18.57 -17.04
N ALA A 2 14.57 -19.34 -16.72
CA ALA A 2 13.21 -18.88 -16.94
C ALA A 2 12.97 -17.64 -16.07
N ALA A 3 12.36 -16.59 -16.62
CA ALA A 3 11.96 -15.41 -15.85
C ALA A 3 10.98 -15.86 -14.76
N MET A 4 11.27 -15.53 -13.49
CA MET A 4 10.42 -15.89 -12.35
C MET A 4 9.60 -14.69 -11.93
N ARG A 5 8.28 -14.88 -11.82
CA ARG A 5 7.33 -13.83 -11.44
C ARG A 5 7.21 -13.78 -9.92
N VAL A 6 7.71 -12.71 -9.33
CA VAL A 6 7.63 -12.44 -7.88
C VAL A 6 6.54 -11.41 -7.63
N THR A 7 5.54 -11.78 -6.83
CA THR A 7 4.48 -10.85 -6.40
C THR A 7 4.63 -10.53 -4.93
N VAL A 8 4.65 -9.24 -4.59
CA VAL A 8 4.78 -8.75 -3.21
C VAL A 8 3.51 -8.01 -2.79
N LEU A 9 2.91 -8.42 -1.69
CA LEU A 9 1.81 -7.70 -1.04
C LEU A 9 2.42 -6.72 -0.03
N ALA A 10 2.19 -5.41 -0.21
CA ALA A 10 2.95 -4.37 0.49
C ALA A 10 2.11 -3.13 0.88
N GLY A 11 2.58 -2.44 1.92
CA GLY A 11 2.20 -1.05 2.26
C GLY A 11 3.42 -0.14 2.23
N ALA A 12 3.27 1.13 2.63
CA ALA A 12 4.38 2.09 2.60
C ALA A 12 5.58 1.66 3.45
N GLU A 13 5.36 1.04 4.60
CA GLU A 13 6.42 0.55 5.49
C GLU A 13 7.33 -0.47 4.81
N SER A 14 6.85 -1.14 3.76
CA SER A 14 7.57 -2.16 3.02
C SER A 14 8.44 -1.60 1.90
N ALA A 15 8.41 -0.28 1.64
CA ALA A 15 9.16 0.32 0.54
C ALA A 15 10.67 0.02 0.54
N PRO A 16 11.39 0.01 1.69
CA PRO A 16 12.79 -0.39 1.73
C PRO A 16 13.02 -1.86 1.33
N PHE A 17 12.16 -2.77 1.82
CA PHE A 17 12.22 -4.20 1.49
C PHE A 17 11.98 -4.42 0.00
N VAL A 18 10.97 -3.75 -0.56
CA VAL A 18 10.62 -3.82 -1.98
C VAL A 18 11.75 -3.28 -2.86
N ARG A 19 12.38 -2.16 -2.48
CA ARG A 19 13.53 -1.58 -3.17
C ARG A 19 14.71 -2.55 -3.22
N GLU A 20 15.07 -3.14 -2.08
CA GLU A 20 16.17 -4.08 -2.00
C GLU A 20 15.87 -5.33 -2.85
N LEU A 21 14.67 -5.90 -2.73
CA LEU A 21 14.27 -7.04 -3.55
C LEU A 21 14.32 -6.72 -5.05
N ALA A 22 13.83 -5.55 -5.47
CA ALA A 22 13.89 -5.11 -6.86
C ALA A 22 15.34 -5.00 -7.39
N SER A 23 16.32 -4.71 -6.52
CA SER A 23 17.73 -4.64 -6.89
C SER A 23 18.41 -6.01 -7.06
N LEU A 24 17.80 -7.05 -6.49
CA LEU A 24 18.29 -8.44 -6.54
C LEU A 24 17.65 -9.25 -7.68
N LEU A 25 16.54 -8.78 -8.22
CA LEU A 25 15.80 -9.45 -9.28
C LEU A 25 16.08 -8.80 -10.65
N PRO A 26 15.94 -9.55 -11.75
CA PRO A 26 15.87 -8.97 -13.08
C PRO A 26 14.74 -7.93 -13.18
N ALA A 27 14.93 -6.91 -14.02
CA ALA A 27 13.88 -5.92 -14.26
C ALA A 27 12.60 -6.60 -14.77
N HIS A 28 11.45 -6.15 -14.26
CA HIS A 28 10.10 -6.64 -14.60
C HIS A 28 9.69 -8.01 -14.06
N ASP A 29 10.54 -8.69 -13.30
CA ASP A 29 10.17 -9.92 -12.59
C ASP A 29 9.37 -9.63 -11.31
N LEU A 30 9.32 -8.37 -10.87
CA LEU A 30 8.65 -7.95 -9.64
C LEU A 30 7.34 -7.20 -9.91
N THR A 31 6.25 -7.70 -9.32
CA THR A 31 4.96 -7.01 -9.21
C THR A 31 4.62 -6.72 -7.75
N VAL A 32 4.28 -5.49 -7.43
CA VAL A 32 3.91 -5.04 -6.09
C VAL A 32 2.42 -4.74 -6.06
N VAL A 33 1.68 -5.49 -5.24
CA VAL A 33 0.27 -5.22 -4.92
C VAL A 33 0.24 -4.31 -3.70
N ALA A 34 -0.06 -3.04 -3.94
CA ALA A 34 -0.10 -2.00 -2.93
C ALA A 34 -1.46 -2.00 -2.19
N SER A 35 -1.41 -1.91 -0.87
CA SER A 35 -2.57 -1.56 -0.06
C SER A 35 -3.19 -0.23 -0.55
N VAL A 36 -4.52 -0.13 -0.47
CA VAL A 36 -5.27 1.12 -0.65
C VAL A 36 -5.94 1.58 0.65
N ALA A 37 -5.69 0.86 1.76
CA ALA A 37 -6.39 1.01 3.02
C ALA A 37 -6.26 2.41 3.65
N ARG A 38 -5.19 3.13 3.31
CA ARG A 38 -4.89 4.47 3.81
C ARG A 38 -5.17 5.56 2.78
N ASP A 39 -5.70 5.19 1.63
CA ASP A 39 -6.08 6.15 0.61
C ASP A 39 -7.21 7.02 1.09
N GLN A 40 -7.22 8.29 0.69
CA GLN A 40 -8.22 9.25 1.15
C GLN A 40 -8.27 10.47 0.24
N TRP A 41 -9.29 11.30 0.45
CA TRP A 41 -9.43 12.59 -0.22
C TRP A 41 -9.09 13.71 0.76
N VAL A 42 -8.05 14.49 0.45
CA VAL A 42 -7.60 15.61 1.27
C VAL A 42 -7.40 16.83 0.37
N HIS A 43 -7.93 17.99 0.76
CA HIS A 43 -7.91 19.22 -0.03
C HIS A 43 -8.42 19.05 -1.48
N GLY A 44 -9.36 18.12 -1.69
CA GLY A 44 -9.91 17.80 -3.02
C GLY A 44 -9.01 16.91 -3.89
N LEU A 45 -7.90 16.42 -3.36
CA LEU A 45 -6.95 15.56 -4.08
C LEU A 45 -7.00 14.12 -3.55
N LYS A 46 -6.86 13.16 -4.47
CA LYS A 46 -6.74 11.74 -4.13
C LYS A 46 -5.31 11.43 -3.65
N ARG A 47 -5.20 11.16 -2.36
CA ARG A 47 -3.97 10.75 -1.68
C ARG A 47 -3.92 9.23 -1.59
N THR A 48 -2.78 8.63 -1.95
CA THR A 48 -2.57 7.17 -1.95
C THR A 48 -1.23 6.82 -1.30
N PRO A 49 -1.10 6.97 0.03
CA PRO A 49 0.20 7.02 0.70
C PRO A 49 0.99 5.70 0.58
N ASP A 50 0.32 4.56 0.53
CA ASP A 50 0.96 3.26 0.31
C ASP A 50 1.57 3.16 -1.09
N ALA A 51 0.78 3.44 -2.13
CA ALA A 51 1.27 3.44 -3.51
C ALA A 51 2.36 4.49 -3.73
N ASP A 52 2.18 5.72 -3.25
CA ASP A 52 3.16 6.81 -3.42
C ASP A 52 4.50 6.49 -2.75
N ALA A 53 4.50 5.92 -1.54
CA ALA A 53 5.72 5.48 -0.87
C ALA A 53 6.43 4.32 -1.61
N LEU A 54 5.68 3.39 -2.20
CA LEU A 54 6.24 2.32 -3.02
C LEU A 54 6.82 2.84 -4.34
N LEU A 55 6.13 3.76 -5.00
CA LEU A 55 6.61 4.43 -6.21
C LEU A 55 7.92 5.18 -5.93
N ASP A 56 8.00 5.96 -4.85
CA ASP A 56 9.23 6.63 -4.45
C ASP A 56 10.32 5.68 -3.96
N GLY A 57 9.91 4.61 -3.28
CA GLY A 57 10.75 3.49 -2.90
C GLY A 57 11.53 2.93 -4.08
N LEU A 58 10.88 2.75 -5.21
CA LEU A 58 11.44 2.09 -6.39
C LEU A 58 12.25 3.00 -7.32
N ARG A 59 12.33 4.31 -7.05
CA ARG A 59 13.09 5.24 -7.89
C ARG A 59 14.59 5.01 -7.72
N ALA A 60 15.32 5.14 -8.84
CA ALA A 60 16.78 5.15 -8.83
C ALA A 60 17.32 6.38 -8.10
N GLU A 61 16.72 7.55 -8.37
CA GLU A 61 17.09 8.82 -7.75
C GLU A 61 15.91 9.36 -6.93
N PRO A 62 16.14 9.79 -5.67
CA PRO A 62 15.11 10.42 -4.86
C PRO A 62 14.62 11.71 -5.52
N SER A 63 13.36 12.07 -5.29
CA SER A 63 12.88 13.41 -5.65
C SER A 63 13.62 14.46 -4.81
N SER A 64 13.83 15.64 -5.40
CA SER A 64 14.11 16.85 -4.62
C SER A 64 12.86 17.18 -3.80
N ALA A 65 12.87 16.85 -2.51
CA ALA A 65 11.76 17.11 -1.61
C ALA A 65 11.75 18.58 -1.18
N THR A 66 10.72 19.32 -1.60
CA THR A 66 10.32 20.60 -1.03
C THR A 66 8.90 20.46 -0.50
N SER A 67 8.48 21.30 0.44
CA SER A 67 7.15 21.25 1.06
C SER A 67 6.43 22.58 0.99
N ARG A 68 6.69 23.37 -0.06
CA ARG A 68 6.26 24.76 -0.07
C ARG A 68 4.74 24.88 -0.10
N VAL A 69 4.06 23.99 -0.81
CA VAL A 69 2.59 24.02 -0.85
C VAL A 69 2.01 23.63 0.51
N ALA A 70 2.57 22.61 1.17
CA ALA A 70 2.12 22.20 2.49
C ALA A 70 2.34 23.31 3.55
N GLU A 71 3.47 24.02 3.49
CA GLU A 71 3.72 25.20 4.34
C GLU A 71 2.70 26.31 4.13
N GLU A 72 2.35 26.62 2.88
CA GLU A 72 1.34 27.65 2.57
C GLU A 72 -0.07 27.22 3.00
N LEU A 73 -0.44 25.96 2.80
CA LEU A 73 -1.70 25.40 3.30
C LEU A 73 -1.81 25.54 4.82
N ALA A 74 -0.72 25.24 5.54
CA ALA A 74 -0.67 25.41 6.99
C ALA A 74 -0.78 26.89 7.40
N ALA A 75 -0.10 27.81 6.68
CA ALA A 75 -0.17 29.25 6.94
C ALA A 75 -1.58 29.83 6.70
N LEU A 76 -2.33 29.28 5.74
CA LEU A 76 -3.73 29.61 5.47
C LEU A 76 -4.71 28.99 6.49
N GLY A 77 -4.24 28.10 7.37
CA GLY A 77 -5.07 27.40 8.34
C GLY A 77 -5.92 26.29 7.73
N ALA A 78 -5.49 25.70 6.61
CA ALA A 78 -6.16 24.54 6.03
C ALA A 78 -5.95 23.31 6.92
N GLU A 79 -7.03 22.55 7.14
CA GLU A 79 -6.99 21.27 7.84
C GLU A 79 -7.24 20.11 6.86
N PRO A 80 -6.68 18.91 7.11
CA PRO A 80 -5.86 18.56 8.28
C PRO A 80 -4.37 18.92 8.13
N ARG A 81 -3.76 19.45 9.20
CA ARG A 81 -2.31 19.78 9.22
C ARG A 81 -1.37 18.59 9.15
N TRP A 82 -1.83 17.40 9.53
CA TRP A 82 -1.02 16.18 9.49
C TRP A 82 -0.85 15.64 8.06
N ALA A 83 -1.67 16.07 7.11
CA ALA A 83 -1.54 15.72 5.70
C ALA A 83 -0.49 16.61 5.01
N HIS A 84 0.75 16.50 5.46
CA HIS A 84 1.86 17.33 5.01
C HIS A 84 2.78 16.55 4.06
N ASP A 85 2.40 16.53 2.77
CA ASP A 85 3.18 15.87 1.71
C ASP A 85 4.18 16.83 1.05
N ASP A 86 5.26 16.27 0.50
CA ASP A 86 6.19 17.04 -0.33
C ASP A 86 5.56 17.41 -1.70
N ASP A 87 6.13 18.43 -2.34
CA ASP A 87 5.62 19.02 -3.59
C ASP A 87 5.66 18.02 -4.77
N ALA A 88 6.57 17.02 -4.76
CA ALA A 88 6.61 15.98 -5.79
C ALA A 88 5.47 14.96 -5.59
N THR A 89 5.17 14.60 -4.34
CA THR A 89 4.00 13.82 -3.95
C THR A 89 2.71 14.55 -4.33
N LEU A 90 2.62 15.84 -4.04
CA LEU A 90 1.46 16.65 -4.42
C LEU A 90 1.26 16.68 -5.94
N ALA A 91 2.32 16.82 -6.74
CA ALA A 91 2.22 16.80 -8.20
C ALA A 91 1.60 15.49 -8.73
N ARG A 92 1.93 14.35 -8.09
CA ARG A 92 1.30 13.05 -8.41
C ARG A 92 -0.18 13.02 -8.02
N GLN A 93 -0.53 13.58 -6.86
CA GLN A 93 -1.92 13.65 -6.42
C GLN A 93 -2.78 14.49 -7.38
N VAL A 94 -2.26 15.61 -7.89
CA VAL A 94 -2.93 16.44 -8.91
C VAL A 94 -3.20 15.62 -10.17
N LEU A 95 -2.15 15.02 -10.76
CA LEU A 95 -2.29 14.23 -11.99
C LEU A 95 -3.21 13.01 -11.77
N ARG A 96 -3.10 12.32 -10.63
CA ARG A 96 -3.96 11.20 -10.28
C ARG A 96 -5.41 11.62 -10.22
N THR A 97 -5.69 12.72 -9.55
CA THR A 97 -7.05 13.25 -9.40
C THR A 97 -7.65 13.63 -10.75
N GLU A 98 -6.87 14.29 -11.61
CA GLU A 98 -7.29 14.64 -12.97
C GLU A 98 -7.67 13.39 -13.79
N LEU A 99 -6.82 12.37 -13.77
CA LEU A 99 -7.06 11.13 -14.54
C LEU A 99 -8.25 10.33 -13.98
N LEU A 100 -8.39 10.23 -12.66
CA LEU A 100 -9.56 9.59 -12.05
C LEU A 100 -10.85 10.34 -12.44
N ALA A 101 -10.83 11.68 -12.43
CA ALA A 101 -11.96 12.49 -12.87
C ALA A 101 -12.27 12.33 -14.38
N ALA A 102 -11.26 12.00 -15.19
CA ALA A 102 -11.41 11.67 -16.60
C ALA A 102 -11.91 10.23 -16.85
N GLY A 103 -12.11 9.43 -15.79
CA GLY A 103 -12.69 8.08 -15.86
C GLY A 103 -11.66 6.94 -15.95
N PHE A 104 -10.37 7.22 -15.80
CA PHE A 104 -9.35 6.17 -15.70
C PHE A 104 -9.42 5.46 -14.34
N GLY A 105 -9.09 4.17 -14.31
CA GLY A 105 -8.98 3.38 -13.08
C GLY A 105 -7.71 3.71 -12.28
N LEU A 106 -7.71 3.38 -10.98
CA LEU A 106 -6.56 3.62 -10.11
C LEU A 106 -5.33 2.82 -10.54
N ALA A 107 -5.50 1.60 -11.04
CA ALA A 107 -4.38 0.82 -11.59
C ALA A 107 -3.79 1.47 -12.84
N GLU A 108 -4.62 1.97 -13.76
CA GLU A 108 -4.16 2.65 -14.97
C GLU A 108 -3.36 3.91 -14.63
N VAL A 109 -3.87 4.69 -13.67
CA VAL A 109 -3.19 5.89 -13.19
C VAL A 109 -1.87 5.56 -12.51
N THR A 110 -1.85 4.52 -11.67
CA THR A 110 -0.63 4.07 -10.98
C THR A 110 0.42 3.59 -11.99
N ALA A 111 0.01 2.83 -13.00
CA ALA A 111 0.87 2.40 -14.10
C ALA A 111 1.43 3.58 -14.90
N ALA A 112 0.60 4.59 -15.19
CA ALA A 112 1.01 5.79 -15.90
C ALA A 112 2.04 6.64 -15.11
N LEU A 113 1.95 6.65 -13.79
CA LEU A 113 2.93 7.27 -12.89
C LEU A 113 4.23 6.44 -12.84
N ALA A 114 4.13 5.12 -12.63
CA ALA A 114 5.27 4.21 -12.59
C ALA A 114 6.10 4.26 -13.89
N ALA A 115 5.43 4.31 -15.05
CA ALA A 115 6.09 4.44 -16.35
C ALA A 115 6.88 5.74 -16.49
N ARG A 116 6.34 6.87 -16.02
CA ARG A 116 7.03 8.18 -16.03
C ARG A 116 8.24 8.20 -15.11
N LEU A 117 8.22 7.42 -14.03
CA LEU A 117 9.32 7.28 -13.10
C LEU A 117 10.35 6.20 -13.53
N ALA A 118 10.10 5.50 -14.64
CA ALA A 118 10.94 4.42 -15.16
C ALA A 118 11.29 3.35 -14.10
N LEU A 119 10.28 2.92 -13.33
CA LEU A 119 10.47 1.99 -12.22
C LEU A 119 10.86 0.58 -12.70
N PRO A 120 11.70 -0.16 -11.95
CA PRO A 120 12.13 -1.51 -12.29
C PRO A 120 11.08 -2.60 -11.98
N ALA A 121 9.92 -2.21 -11.46
CA ALA A 121 8.86 -3.11 -11.02
C ALA A 121 7.48 -2.55 -11.41
N THR A 122 6.51 -3.46 -11.50
CA THR A 122 5.10 -3.11 -11.69
C THR A 122 4.46 -2.82 -10.34
N VAL A 123 3.69 -1.74 -10.22
CA VAL A 123 2.93 -1.41 -9.00
C VAL A 123 1.44 -1.36 -9.36
N VAL A 124 0.63 -2.17 -8.67
CA VAL A 124 -0.83 -2.23 -8.86
C VAL A 124 -1.53 -2.04 -7.51
N PRO A 125 -2.61 -1.25 -7.44
CA PRO A 125 -3.43 -1.16 -6.24
C PRO A 125 -4.18 -2.47 -6.02
N VAL A 126 -4.37 -2.86 -4.76
CA VAL A 126 -5.13 -4.06 -4.40
C VAL A 126 -6.60 -3.97 -4.81
N SER A 127 -7.17 -2.76 -4.95
CA SER A 127 -8.53 -2.51 -5.40
C SER A 127 -8.60 -1.25 -6.28
N GLU A 128 -9.58 -1.20 -7.20
CA GLU A 128 -9.94 0.01 -7.94
C GLU A 128 -10.84 0.95 -7.13
N HIS A 129 -11.44 0.41 -6.07
CA HIS A 129 -12.52 1.04 -5.34
C HIS A 129 -12.04 1.69 -4.05
N ARG A 130 -12.81 2.69 -3.59
CA ARG A 130 -12.57 3.31 -2.29
C ARG A 130 -12.65 2.22 -1.22
N THR A 131 -11.57 2.03 -0.48
CA THR A 131 -11.46 1.06 0.61
C THR A 131 -10.59 1.67 1.70
N GLU A 132 -11.21 2.32 2.67
CA GLU A 132 -10.53 3.17 3.65
C GLU A 132 -10.63 2.57 5.06
N LEU A 133 -9.49 2.29 5.68
CA LEU A 133 -9.42 1.80 7.04
C LEU A 133 -9.68 2.95 8.03
N HIS A 134 -10.65 2.74 8.90
CA HIS A 134 -10.99 3.64 9.98
C HIS A 134 -10.85 2.93 11.32
N VAL A 135 -10.45 3.70 12.32
CA VAL A 135 -10.40 3.30 13.73
C VAL A 135 -11.66 3.82 14.40
N VAL A 136 -12.39 2.92 15.08
CA VAL A 136 -13.51 3.32 15.91
C VAL A 136 -12.99 3.70 17.28
N VAL A 137 -13.35 4.91 17.70
CA VAL A 137 -12.96 5.49 18.99
C VAL A 137 -14.18 6.08 19.69
N THR A 138 -14.12 6.16 21.02
CA THR A 138 -15.05 6.97 21.82
C THR A 138 -14.30 8.17 22.39
N ASP A 139 -14.73 9.37 22.00
CA ASP A 139 -14.18 10.65 22.46
C ASP A 139 -15.30 11.49 23.05
N ALA A 140 -15.08 12.03 24.27
CA ALA A 140 -16.09 12.77 25.03
C ALA A 140 -17.48 12.07 25.15
N GLY A 141 -17.51 10.74 25.12
CA GLY A 141 -18.74 9.94 25.17
C GLY A 141 -19.46 9.74 23.83
N GLU A 142 -18.90 10.23 22.73
CA GLU A 142 -19.40 10.03 21.37
C GLU A 142 -18.53 9.02 20.62
N ARG A 143 -19.17 7.99 20.07
CA ARG A 143 -18.50 6.96 19.27
C ARG A 143 -18.44 7.39 17.81
N ARG A 144 -17.24 7.49 17.25
CA ARG A 144 -17.01 7.86 15.84
C ARG A 144 -15.96 6.99 15.18
N ALA A 145 -16.01 6.91 13.85
CA ALA A 145 -14.97 6.30 13.03
C ALA A 145 -14.04 7.40 12.50
N VAL A 146 -12.75 7.29 12.79
CA VAL A 146 -11.70 8.24 12.37
C VAL A 146 -10.81 7.54 11.36
N HIS A 147 -10.45 8.23 10.28
CA HIS A 147 -9.57 7.64 9.26
C HIS A 147 -8.23 7.24 9.90
N VAL A 148 -7.66 6.08 9.54
CA VAL A 148 -6.48 5.54 10.23
C VAL A 148 -5.28 6.50 10.22
N GLU A 149 -5.05 7.21 9.11
CA GLU A 149 -3.97 8.21 9.03
C GLU A 149 -4.16 9.36 10.03
N GLU A 150 -5.39 9.83 10.23
CA GLU A 150 -5.69 10.87 11.22
C GLU A 150 -5.46 10.35 12.63
N HIS A 151 -5.93 9.13 12.92
CA HIS A 151 -5.75 8.50 14.23
C HIS A 151 -4.27 8.31 14.56
N LEU A 152 -3.48 7.79 13.62
CA LEU A 152 -2.03 7.59 13.79
C LEU A 152 -1.27 8.91 13.96
N ALA A 153 -1.73 9.99 13.33
CA ALA A 153 -1.07 11.29 13.41
C ALA A 153 -1.41 12.08 14.67
N THR A 154 -2.66 11.99 15.15
CA THR A 154 -3.17 12.86 16.22
C THR A 154 -3.33 12.15 17.56
N GLY A 155 -3.40 10.81 17.57
CA GLY A 155 -3.64 10.04 18.79
C GLY A 155 -4.99 10.36 19.44
N THR A 156 -6.05 10.57 18.64
CA THR A 156 -7.35 11.12 19.07
C THR A 156 -7.92 10.52 20.37
N ALA A 157 -7.84 9.19 20.55
CA ALA A 157 -8.38 8.43 21.68
C ALA A 157 -7.90 6.97 21.60
N GLU A 158 -8.21 6.14 22.59
CA GLU A 158 -7.92 4.69 22.53
C GLU A 158 -8.73 4.00 21.42
N ALA A 159 -8.07 3.12 20.67
CA ALA A 159 -8.68 2.39 19.56
C ALA A 159 -9.51 1.20 20.08
N GLU A 160 -10.81 1.18 19.78
CA GLU A 160 -11.71 0.10 20.21
C GLU A 160 -11.79 -1.03 19.19
N SER A 161 -11.87 -0.68 17.91
CA SER A 161 -12.05 -1.63 16.81
C SER A 161 -11.72 -0.97 15.46
N LEU A 162 -11.70 -1.77 14.41
CA LEU A 162 -11.41 -1.33 13.05
C LEU A 162 -12.62 -1.53 12.17
N VAL A 163 -12.84 -0.60 11.24
CA VAL A 163 -13.84 -0.74 10.18
C VAL A 163 -13.24 -0.35 8.84
N VAL A 164 -13.53 -1.12 7.80
CA VAL A 164 -13.17 -0.76 6.43
C VAL A 164 -14.39 -0.12 5.80
N VAL A 165 -14.27 1.15 5.43
CA VAL A 165 -15.30 1.89 4.72
C VAL A 165 -15.03 1.73 3.23
N SER A 166 -15.81 0.89 2.56
CA SER A 166 -15.63 0.59 1.15
C SER A 166 -16.88 0.82 0.30
N THR A 167 -16.69 1.21 -0.96
CA THR A 167 -17.76 1.23 -1.98
C THR A 167 -17.97 -0.13 -2.63
N ASP A 168 -16.91 -0.92 -2.72
CA ASP A 168 -16.87 -2.26 -3.28
C ASP A 168 -15.59 -2.93 -2.73
N ASP A 169 -15.73 -4.09 -2.11
CA ASP A 169 -14.64 -4.76 -1.41
C ASP A 169 -13.76 -5.61 -2.33
N SER A 170 -14.07 -5.73 -3.62
CA SER A 170 -13.30 -6.56 -4.57
C SER A 170 -11.85 -6.13 -4.72
N ALA A 171 -10.97 -7.14 -4.81
CA ALA A 171 -9.63 -6.92 -5.29
C ALA A 171 -9.64 -6.59 -6.79
N SER A 172 -8.68 -5.79 -7.26
CA SER A 172 -8.55 -5.46 -8.68
C SER A 172 -8.18 -6.71 -9.48
N ASP A 173 -8.64 -6.77 -10.74
CA ASP A 173 -8.27 -7.86 -11.64
C ASP A 173 -6.75 -7.97 -11.79
N ALA A 174 -6.04 -6.84 -11.80
CA ALA A 174 -4.59 -6.79 -11.87
C ALA A 174 -3.92 -7.40 -10.63
N ALA A 175 -4.43 -7.13 -9.42
CA ALA A 175 -3.92 -7.73 -8.19
C ALA A 175 -4.19 -9.24 -8.14
N LEU A 176 -5.38 -9.68 -8.53
CA LEU A 176 -5.73 -11.10 -8.57
C LEU A 176 -4.91 -11.86 -9.62
N ALA A 177 -4.69 -11.27 -10.80
CA ALA A 177 -3.80 -11.84 -11.81
C ALA A 177 -2.38 -11.96 -11.29
N ALA A 178 -1.83 -10.89 -10.69
CA ALA A 178 -0.48 -10.90 -10.13
C ALA A 178 -0.27 -12.01 -9.09
N VAL A 179 -1.26 -12.28 -8.24
CA VAL A 179 -1.18 -13.36 -7.24
C VAL A 179 -1.29 -14.74 -7.87
N ARG A 180 -2.21 -14.93 -8.83
CA ARG A 180 -2.43 -16.24 -9.49
C ARG A 180 -1.26 -16.65 -10.37
N ASP A 181 -0.66 -15.67 -11.03
CA ASP A 181 0.42 -15.85 -11.98
C ASP A 181 1.81 -15.84 -11.33
N ALA A 182 1.91 -15.52 -10.03
CA ALA A 182 3.20 -15.53 -9.35
C ALA A 182 3.79 -16.94 -9.25
N ASP A 183 5.11 -17.03 -9.44
CA ASP A 183 5.87 -18.22 -9.09
C ASP A 183 6.21 -18.22 -7.59
N VAL A 184 6.27 -17.04 -6.96
CA VAL A 184 6.37 -16.83 -5.50
C VAL A 184 5.56 -15.60 -5.10
N VAL A 185 4.77 -15.71 -4.03
CA VAL A 185 4.11 -14.56 -3.41
C VAL A 185 4.77 -14.26 -2.06
N VAL A 186 5.00 -12.98 -1.79
CA VAL A 186 5.63 -12.50 -0.54
C VAL A 186 4.68 -11.55 0.18
N LEU A 187 4.36 -11.84 1.44
CA LEU A 187 3.89 -10.84 2.39
C LEU A 187 5.12 -10.08 2.88
N ALA A 188 5.25 -8.82 2.46
CA ALA A 188 6.36 -7.97 2.88
C ALA A 188 6.29 -7.66 4.39
N PRO A 189 7.29 -6.96 4.96
CA PRO A 189 7.21 -6.41 6.31
C PRO A 189 6.09 -5.37 6.38
N VAL A 190 4.87 -5.84 6.62
CA VAL A 190 3.65 -5.03 6.68
C VAL A 190 3.18 -4.93 8.12
N ARG A 191 2.46 -3.85 8.42
CA ARG A 191 1.75 -3.67 9.67
C ARG A 191 0.52 -4.60 9.72
N PRO A 192 0.40 -5.49 10.71
CA PRO A 192 -0.66 -6.49 10.77
C PRO A 192 -2.08 -5.92 10.70
N THR A 193 -2.33 -4.82 11.41
CA THR A 193 -3.62 -4.13 11.48
C THR A 193 -3.77 -3.14 10.34
N VAL A 194 -2.78 -2.27 10.15
CA VAL A 194 -2.90 -1.12 9.24
C VAL A 194 -2.85 -1.54 7.76
N THR A 195 -2.14 -2.63 7.45
CA THR A 195 -1.85 -3.01 6.07
C THR A 195 -2.29 -4.44 5.77
N ARG A 196 -1.81 -5.45 6.52
CA ARG A 196 -2.12 -6.86 6.21
C ARG A 196 -3.60 -7.16 6.28
N THR A 197 -4.25 -6.80 7.39
CA THR A 197 -5.67 -7.06 7.61
C THR A 197 -6.53 -6.48 6.49
N PRO A 198 -6.47 -5.18 6.15
CA PRO A 198 -7.29 -4.63 5.07
C PRO A 198 -6.90 -5.16 3.69
N LEU A 199 -5.60 -5.40 3.42
CA LEU A 199 -5.16 -5.99 2.16
C LEU A 199 -5.77 -7.39 1.96
N LEU A 200 -5.76 -8.23 2.99
CA LEU A 200 -6.39 -9.55 2.99
C LEU A 200 -7.93 -9.50 3.09
N ARG A 201 -8.55 -8.35 3.32
CA ARG A 201 -10.02 -8.18 3.26
C ARG A 201 -10.50 -7.85 1.85
N ALA A 202 -9.60 -7.53 0.92
CA ALA A 202 -9.94 -7.36 -0.48
C ALA A 202 -10.51 -8.68 -1.05
N GLY A 203 -11.74 -8.62 -1.54
CA GLY A 203 -12.55 -9.73 -2.00
C GLY A 203 -11.82 -10.56 -3.05
N GLY A 204 -11.79 -11.88 -2.82
CA GLY A 204 -11.12 -12.84 -3.68
C GLY A 204 -9.61 -12.98 -3.47
N LEU A 205 -8.95 -12.06 -2.74
CA LEU A 205 -7.50 -12.13 -2.55
C LEU A 205 -7.07 -13.29 -1.65
N ARG A 206 -7.75 -13.50 -0.51
CA ARG A 206 -7.48 -14.66 0.37
C ARG A 206 -7.68 -15.98 -0.36
N ASP A 207 -8.74 -16.09 -1.15
CA ASP A 207 -9.03 -17.31 -1.93
C ASP A 207 -7.97 -17.55 -3.00
N ALA A 208 -7.53 -16.50 -3.71
CA ALA A 208 -6.44 -16.59 -4.67
C ALA A 208 -5.13 -17.04 -3.99
N LEU A 209 -4.84 -16.51 -2.79
CA LEU A 209 -3.70 -16.93 -1.99
C LEU A 209 -3.84 -18.37 -1.48
N ALA A 210 -5.03 -18.84 -1.11
CA ALA A 210 -5.22 -20.21 -0.65
C ALA A 210 -5.14 -21.24 -1.80
N ALA A 211 -5.61 -20.86 -2.99
CA ALA A 211 -5.69 -21.75 -4.15
C ALA A 211 -4.38 -21.84 -4.97
N ARG A 212 -3.44 -20.91 -4.80
CA ARG A 212 -2.22 -20.88 -5.61
C ARG A 212 -1.30 -22.08 -5.30
N PRO A 213 -0.62 -22.65 -6.31
CA PRO A 213 0.44 -23.63 -6.10
C PRO A 213 1.73 -22.99 -5.60
N ALA A 214 1.92 -21.69 -5.85
CA ALA A 214 3.11 -20.94 -5.47
C ALA A 214 3.26 -20.78 -3.94
N PRO A 215 4.49 -20.86 -3.39
CA PRO A 215 4.71 -20.61 -1.98
C PRO A 215 4.29 -19.19 -1.58
N LEU A 216 3.72 -19.06 -0.37
CA LEU A 216 3.58 -17.77 0.32
C LEU A 216 4.76 -17.63 1.28
N LEU A 217 5.61 -16.66 1.01
CA LEU A 217 6.66 -16.27 1.92
C LEU A 217 6.15 -15.12 2.79
N ALA A 218 6.54 -15.10 4.07
CA ALA A 218 6.22 -14.00 4.97
C ALA A 218 7.49 -13.46 5.61
N ALA A 219 7.77 -12.19 5.40
CA ALA A 219 8.82 -11.47 6.12
C ALA A 219 8.33 -11.09 7.53
N PRO A 220 9.22 -10.73 8.47
CA PRO A 220 8.83 -10.29 9.80
C PRO A 220 7.93 -9.04 9.71
N GLU A 221 6.87 -9.02 10.51
CA GLU A 221 5.90 -7.93 10.54
C GLU A 221 6.58 -6.61 10.94
N ALA A 222 6.08 -5.50 10.37
CA ALA A 222 6.50 -4.17 10.78
C ALA A 222 5.84 -3.79 12.12
N ASP A 223 6.46 -2.87 12.85
CA ASP A 223 5.89 -2.31 14.08
C ASP A 223 4.53 -1.66 13.81
N ASP A 224 3.53 -2.04 14.59
CA ASP A 224 2.15 -1.62 14.41
C ASP A 224 1.55 -1.15 15.74
N PRO A 225 1.25 0.15 15.88
CA PRO A 225 0.69 0.70 17.12
C PRO A 225 -0.72 0.15 17.42
N LEU A 226 -1.37 -0.49 16.45
CA LEU A 226 -2.69 -1.10 16.56
C LEU A 226 -2.62 -2.63 16.51
N ALA A 227 -1.46 -3.24 16.75
CA ALA A 227 -1.25 -4.70 16.64
C ALA A 227 -2.24 -5.53 17.49
N ALA A 228 -2.73 -4.99 18.62
CA ALA A 228 -3.71 -5.67 19.48
C ALA A 228 -5.07 -5.92 18.78
N LEU A 229 -5.35 -5.21 17.68
CA LEU A 229 -6.57 -5.34 16.88
C LEU A 229 -6.37 -6.18 15.60
N ALA A 230 -5.21 -6.80 15.43
CA ALA A 230 -4.88 -7.52 14.20
C ALA A 230 -5.64 -8.85 14.10
N ASP A 231 -6.22 -9.12 12.93
CA ASP A 231 -6.71 -10.46 12.61
C ASP A 231 -5.51 -11.41 12.42
N PRO A 232 -5.59 -12.68 12.89
CA PRO A 232 -4.52 -13.65 12.68
C PRO A 232 -4.31 -13.93 11.18
N LEU A 233 -3.05 -14.20 10.80
CA LEU A 233 -2.73 -14.68 9.46
C LEU A 233 -3.11 -16.17 9.34
N GLU A 234 -4.35 -16.43 8.93
CA GLU A 234 -4.89 -17.79 8.74
C GLU A 234 -4.49 -18.38 7.36
N LEU A 235 -3.24 -18.19 6.95
CA LEU A 235 -2.68 -18.74 5.71
C LEU A 235 -1.38 -19.47 6.01
N PRO A 236 -1.13 -20.66 5.40
CA PRO A 236 0.15 -21.32 5.55
C PRO A 236 1.24 -20.49 4.87
N VAL A 237 2.26 -20.09 5.64
CA VAL A 237 3.39 -19.29 5.17
C VAL A 237 4.71 -19.93 5.52
N THR A 238 5.71 -19.71 4.67
CA THR A 238 7.12 -19.96 4.98
C THR A 238 7.78 -18.65 5.38
N THR A 239 8.37 -18.58 6.55
CA THR A 239 9.03 -17.36 7.02
C THR A 239 10.35 -17.13 6.31
N VAL A 240 10.60 -15.90 5.88
CA VAL A 240 11.88 -15.41 5.35
C VAL A 240 12.41 -14.28 6.24
N GLY A 241 13.73 -14.08 6.29
CA GLY A 241 14.34 -13.03 7.11
C GLY A 241 14.63 -11.75 6.33
N SER A 242 14.81 -11.83 5.01
CA SER A 242 15.31 -10.73 4.19
C SER A 242 14.88 -10.84 2.71
N PRO A 243 15.01 -9.74 1.93
CA PRO A 243 14.90 -9.79 0.48
C PRO A 243 15.84 -10.80 -0.19
N ALA A 244 17.05 -10.98 0.36
CA ALA A 244 18.01 -11.96 -0.15
C ALA A 244 17.52 -13.41 -0.01
N ASP A 245 16.79 -13.73 1.06
CA ASP A 245 16.18 -15.06 1.22
C ASP A 245 15.09 -15.31 0.17
N VAL A 246 14.34 -14.27 -0.21
CA VAL A 246 13.35 -14.33 -1.29
C VAL A 246 14.06 -14.54 -2.63
N ALA A 247 15.09 -13.75 -2.93
CA ALA A 247 15.88 -13.88 -4.16
C ALA A 247 16.48 -15.29 -4.29
N ALA A 248 17.04 -15.83 -3.21
CA ALA A 248 17.57 -17.19 -3.16
C ALA A 248 16.48 -18.25 -3.41
N ALA A 249 15.26 -18.05 -2.87
CA ALA A 249 14.14 -18.96 -3.10
C ALA A 249 13.68 -19.00 -4.57
N VAL A 250 13.96 -17.95 -5.34
CA VAL A 250 13.67 -17.86 -6.79
C VAL A 250 14.91 -18.06 -7.68
N GLY A 251 16.04 -18.48 -7.09
CA GLY A 251 17.26 -18.78 -7.86
C GLY A 251 17.88 -17.56 -8.56
N ALA A 252 17.68 -16.36 -8.01
CA ALA A 252 18.32 -15.11 -8.44
C ALA A 252 19.67 -14.89 -7.74
#